data_AF-A0A098EPW0-F1
#
_entry.id   AF-A0A098EPW0-F1
#
_cell.length_a   1.000
_cell.length_b   1.000
_cell.length_c   1.000
_cell.angle_alpha   90.00
_cell.angle_beta   90.00
_cell.angle_gamma   90.00
#
_symmetry.space_group_name_H-M   'P 1'
#
loop_
_entity.id
_entity.type
_entity.pdbx_description
1 polymer ?
#
loop_
_entity_poly.entity_id
_entity_poly.type
_entity_poly.pdbx_seq_one_letter_code
_entity_poly.pdbx_strand_id
1 'polypeptide(L)'
;MKLTKHAARLILFLMVMLAIAGCSSAAPTADYTTAEFEEALNAGEELEGKTVSFTVDAIEPASAFGYNLQTGEHLNFVSSKNPGVEVGDELIAKVDEVQSMLGSFIITYEIVE
;
A
#
# COMPACT_ATOMS: atom_id res chain seq x y z
N MET A 1 -13.76 -14.58 -55.34
CA MET A 1 -14.34 -14.09 -54.06
C MET A 1 -14.23 -15.07 -52.88
N LYS A 2 -13.18 -15.91 -52.81
CA LYS A 2 -12.97 -16.88 -51.71
C LYS A 2 -11.75 -16.57 -50.82
N LEU A 3 -10.71 -15.93 -51.38
CA LEU A 3 -9.46 -15.62 -50.67
C LEU A 3 -9.64 -14.52 -49.59
N THR A 4 -10.48 -13.52 -49.87
CA THR A 4 -10.74 -12.39 -48.96
C THR A 4 -11.49 -12.80 -47.69
N LYS A 5 -12.33 -13.84 -47.75
CA LYS A 5 -13.11 -14.33 -46.59
C LYS A 5 -12.24 -15.07 -45.56
N HIS A 6 -11.15 -15.71 -46.00
CA HIS A 6 -10.25 -16.47 -45.13
C HIS A 6 -9.23 -15.53 -44.47
N ALA A 7 -8.75 -14.52 -45.21
CA ALA A 7 -7.93 -13.44 -44.66
C ALA A 7 -8.69 -12.62 -43.59
N ALA A 8 -9.95 -12.26 -43.85
CA ALA A 8 -10.78 -11.55 -42.87
C ALA A 8 -11.04 -12.36 -41.59
N ARG A 9 -11.22 -13.69 -41.70
CA ARG A 9 -11.38 -14.59 -40.55
C ARG A 9 -10.09 -14.77 -39.74
N LEU A 10 -8.94 -14.82 -40.41
CA LEU A 10 -7.64 -14.92 -39.76
C LEU A 10 -7.27 -13.63 -39.00
N ILE A 11 -7.58 -12.47 -39.58
CA ILE A 11 -7.37 -11.15 -38.95
C ILE A 11 -8.28 -10.97 -37.73
N LEU A 12 -9.54 -11.43 -37.82
CA LEU A 12 -10.48 -11.37 -36.69
C LEU A 12 -10.05 -12.30 -35.53
N PHE A 13 -9.53 -13.50 -35.83
CA PHE A 13 -8.97 -14.39 -34.80
C PHE A 13 -7.71 -13.83 -34.14
N LEU A 14 -6.87 -13.10 -34.88
CA LEU A 14 -5.64 -12.49 -34.36
C LEU A 14 -5.95 -11.29 -33.43
N MET A 15 -7.00 -10.51 -33.72
CA MET A 15 -7.44 -9.41 -32.85
C MET A 15 -8.05 -9.90 -31.52
N VAL A 16 -8.70 -11.07 -31.51
CA VAL A 16 -9.27 -11.66 -30.27
C VAL A 16 -8.17 -12.20 -29.35
N MET A 17 -7.06 -12.70 -29.90
CA MET A 17 -5.90 -13.16 -29.12
C MET A 17 -5.10 -12.00 -28.49
N LEU A 18 -5.05 -10.84 -29.15
CA LEU A 18 -4.36 -9.65 -28.62
C LEU A 18 -5.11 -8.97 -27.45
N ALA A 19 -6.38 -9.32 -27.23
CA ALA A 19 -7.22 -8.72 -26.19
C ALA A 19 -7.06 -9.35 -24.79
N ILE A 20 -6.28 -10.43 -24.63
CA ILE A 20 -6.13 -11.15 -23.35
C ILE A 20 -4.80 -10.84 -22.64
N ALA A 21 -3.93 -10.01 -23.23
CA ALA A 21 -2.79 -9.43 -22.52
C ALA A 21 -3.22 -8.21 -21.69
N GLY A 22 -4.37 -8.30 -21.02
CA GLY A 22 -4.68 -7.41 -19.91
C GLY A 22 -3.80 -7.86 -18.76
N CYS A 23 -2.66 -7.20 -18.57
CA CYS A 23 -1.84 -7.35 -17.38
C CYS A 23 -2.78 -7.12 -16.18
N SER A 24 -3.11 -8.19 -15.45
CA SER A 24 -3.71 -8.04 -14.14
C SER A 24 -2.65 -7.37 -13.28
N SER A 25 -2.73 -6.05 -13.13
CA SER A 25 -2.02 -5.35 -12.07
C SER A 25 -2.57 -5.93 -10.78
N ALA A 26 -1.94 -6.99 -10.27
CA ALA A 26 -2.22 -7.45 -8.93
C ALA A 26 -1.92 -6.25 -8.03
N ALA A 27 -2.90 -5.85 -7.21
CA ALA A 27 -2.67 -4.84 -6.18
C ALA A 27 -1.42 -5.25 -5.39
N PRO A 28 -0.52 -4.31 -5.04
CA PRO A 28 0.66 -4.64 -4.26
C PRO A 28 0.23 -5.37 -3.00
N THR A 29 0.80 -6.54 -2.74
CA THR A 29 0.60 -7.24 -1.47
C THR A 29 1.64 -6.70 -0.50
N ALA A 30 1.21 -6.14 0.63
CA ALA A 30 2.12 -5.66 1.66
C ALA A 30 2.93 -6.82 2.27
N ASP A 31 4.13 -6.51 2.78
CA ASP A 31 4.96 -7.47 3.50
C ASP A 31 4.36 -7.86 4.86
N TYR A 32 3.65 -6.93 5.51
CA TYR A 32 3.03 -7.10 6.83
C TYR A 32 1.59 -6.58 6.87
N THR A 33 0.75 -7.25 7.67
CA THR A 33 -0.48 -6.64 8.22
C THR A 33 -0.14 -5.74 9.42
N THR A 34 -1.06 -4.87 9.84
CA THR A 34 -0.89 -4.03 11.06
C THR A 34 -0.44 -4.84 12.27
N ALA A 35 -1.08 -5.98 12.54
CA ALA A 35 -0.80 -6.80 13.72
C ALA A 35 0.59 -7.45 13.67
N GLU A 36 0.97 -8.00 12.51
CA GLU A 36 2.29 -8.61 12.32
C GLU A 36 3.40 -7.56 12.38
N PHE A 37 3.14 -6.37 11.84
CA PHE A 37 4.08 -5.25 11.90
C PHE A 37 4.33 -4.80 13.34
N GLU A 38 3.26 -4.61 14.13
CA GLU A 38 3.39 -4.22 15.54
C GLU A 38 4.06 -5.31 16.38
N GLU A 39 3.75 -6.59 16.14
CA GLU A 39 4.43 -7.72 16.79
C GLU A 39 5.93 -7.73 16.48
N ALA A 40 6.32 -7.57 15.22
CA ALA A 40 7.71 -7.54 14.80
C ALA A 40 8.48 -6.35 15.39
N LEU A 41 7.87 -5.16 15.43
CA LEU A 41 8.45 -3.99 16.10
C LEU A 41 8.64 -4.22 17.61
N ASN A 42 7.67 -4.85 18.27
CA ASN A 42 7.78 -5.22 19.68
C ASN A 42 8.86 -6.28 19.93
N ALA A 43 9.13 -7.15 18.96
CA ALA A 43 10.24 -8.10 18.98
C ALA A 43 11.61 -7.44 18.72
N GLY A 44 11.64 -6.17 18.33
CA GLY A 44 12.86 -5.40 18.05
C GLY A 44 13.41 -5.59 16.64
N GLU A 45 12.57 -6.00 15.68
CA GLU A 45 12.97 -6.09 14.27
C GLU A 45 13.13 -4.71 13.62
N GLU A 46 14.09 -4.59 12.70
CA GLU A 46 14.27 -3.43 11.83
C GLU A 46 13.45 -3.63 10.55
N LEU A 47 12.47 -2.75 10.32
CA LEU A 47 11.46 -2.89 9.25
C LEU A 47 11.52 -1.77 8.21
N GLU A 48 12.56 -0.95 8.21
CA GLU A 48 12.80 0.07 7.19
C GLU A 48 12.82 -0.55 5.79
N GLY A 49 12.12 0.09 4.86
CA GLY A 49 11.96 -0.35 3.48
C GLY A 49 10.90 -1.43 3.27
N LYS A 50 10.30 -1.98 4.33
CA LYS A 50 9.17 -2.91 4.24
C LYS A 50 7.85 -2.19 4.03
N THR A 51 6.87 -2.92 3.53
CA THR A 51 5.51 -2.43 3.32
C THR A 51 4.54 -3.00 4.35
N VAL A 52 3.62 -2.18 4.82
CA VAL A 52 2.59 -2.54 5.79
C VAL A 52 1.22 -2.10 5.28
N SER A 53 0.24 -2.99 5.36
CA SER A 53 -1.18 -2.70 5.11
C SER A 53 -1.86 -2.34 6.42
N PHE A 54 -2.53 -1.20 6.48
CA PHE A 54 -3.25 -0.76 7.68
C PHE A 54 -4.50 0.07 7.36
N THR A 55 -5.42 0.11 8.32
CA THR A 55 -6.60 0.99 8.29
C THR A 55 -6.36 2.19 9.20
N VAL A 56 -6.72 3.40 8.74
CA VAL A 56 -6.61 4.61 9.56
C VAL A 56 -7.69 4.60 10.64
N ASP A 57 -7.32 4.39 11.91
CA ASP A 57 -8.26 4.34 13.03
C ASP A 57 -8.56 5.72 13.60
N ALA A 58 -7.55 6.60 13.63
CA ALA A 58 -7.70 8.01 14.03
C ALA A 58 -6.66 8.92 13.36
N ILE A 59 -6.94 10.22 13.35
CA ILE A 59 -6.04 11.25 12.81
C ILE A 59 -5.85 12.35 13.84
N GLU A 60 -4.59 12.63 14.18
CA GLU A 60 -4.17 13.83 14.94
C GLU A 60 -3.38 14.76 14.00
N PRO A 61 -4.01 15.81 13.45
CA PRO A 61 -3.39 16.66 12.42
C PRO A 61 -2.32 17.63 12.96
N ALA A 62 -2.21 17.80 14.28
CA ALA A 62 -1.31 18.75 14.91
C ALA A 62 -0.47 18.12 16.04
N SER A 63 0.07 16.92 15.79
CA SER A 63 0.96 16.27 16.74
C SER A 63 2.36 16.91 16.76
N ALA A 64 3.17 16.57 17.75
CA ALA A 64 4.57 16.98 17.82
C ALA A 64 5.41 16.53 16.60
N PHE A 65 4.93 15.54 15.84
CA PHE A 65 5.60 14.94 14.68
C PHE A 65 4.89 15.27 13.35
N GLY A 66 3.92 16.19 13.36
CA GLY A 66 3.12 16.54 12.19
C GLY A 66 1.77 15.83 12.15
N TYR A 67 1.28 15.52 10.94
CA TYR A 67 0.06 14.74 10.74
C TYR A 67 0.31 13.31 11.18
N ASN A 68 -0.44 12.83 12.18
CA ASN A 68 -0.31 11.50 12.74
C ASN A 68 -1.55 10.66 12.41
N LEU A 69 -1.36 9.58 11.66
CA LEU A 69 -2.35 8.54 11.44
C LEU A 69 -2.11 7.43 12.47
N GLN A 70 -3.10 7.19 13.33
CA GLN A 70 -3.02 6.18 14.37
C GLN A 70 -3.69 4.89 13.90
N THR A 71 -3.06 3.78 14.22
CA THR A 71 -3.60 2.44 14.02
C THR A 71 -2.98 1.45 15.01
N GLY A 72 -3.55 0.25 15.10
CA GLY A 72 -3.08 -0.77 16.03
C GLY A 72 -3.19 -0.30 17.48
N GLU A 73 -2.39 -0.88 18.37
CA GLU A 73 -2.35 -0.44 19.77
C GLU A 73 -1.47 0.81 19.94
N HIS A 74 -0.34 0.87 19.24
CA HIS A 74 0.74 1.83 19.49
C HIS A 74 1.44 2.37 18.24
N LEU A 75 0.84 2.26 17.04
CA LEU A 75 1.46 2.71 15.79
C LEU A 75 1.03 4.13 15.42
N ASN A 76 2.00 4.96 15.04
CA ASN A 76 1.80 6.36 14.68
C ASN A 76 2.52 6.64 13.34
N PHE A 77 1.78 6.64 12.24
CA PHE A 77 2.29 6.95 10.91
C PHE A 77 2.27 8.46 10.70
N VAL A 78 3.45 9.08 10.72
CA VAL A 78 3.60 10.54 10.76
C VAL A 78 4.12 11.12 9.46
N SER A 79 3.60 12.30 9.10
CA SER A 79 3.97 13.01 7.89
C SER A 79 3.99 14.53 8.12
N SER A 80 4.85 15.23 7.37
CA SER A 80 4.99 16.70 7.51
C SER A 80 3.84 17.50 6.89
N LYS A 81 3.00 16.86 6.07
CA LYS A 81 1.88 17.46 5.33
C LYS A 81 0.67 16.55 5.40
N ASN A 82 -0.52 17.09 5.17
CA ASN A 82 -1.73 16.28 5.07
C ASN A 82 -1.57 15.23 3.95
N PRO A 83 -1.65 13.92 4.27
CA PRO A 83 -1.53 12.85 3.27
C PRO A 83 -2.78 12.67 2.40
N GLY A 84 -3.89 13.37 2.70
CA GLY A 84 -5.11 13.33 1.90
C GLY A 84 -5.97 12.09 2.13
N VAL A 85 -5.89 11.50 3.33
CA VAL A 85 -6.65 10.30 3.73
C VAL A 85 -7.63 10.61 4.85
N GLU A 86 -8.63 9.76 5.02
CA GLU A 86 -9.68 9.85 6.04
C GLU A 86 -9.65 8.62 6.98
N VAL A 87 -10.36 8.73 8.10
CA VAL A 87 -10.54 7.60 9.03
C VAL A 87 -11.33 6.50 8.31
N GLY A 88 -10.84 5.27 8.39
CA GLY A 88 -11.40 4.10 7.72
C GLY A 88 -10.77 3.78 6.36
N ASP A 89 -9.90 4.64 5.83
CA ASP A 89 -9.14 4.31 4.62
C ASP A 89 -8.17 3.16 4.89
N GLU A 90 -8.10 2.20 3.96
CA GLU A 90 -7.10 1.14 3.94
C GLU A 90 -5.95 1.54 3.02
N LEU A 91 -4.73 1.47 3.54
CA LEU A 91 -3.53 1.97 2.89
C LEU A 91 -2.43 0.91 2.93
N ILE A 92 -1.57 0.91 1.92
CA ILE A 92 -0.27 0.24 1.97
C ILE A 92 0.79 1.32 2.01
N ALA A 93 1.65 1.26 3.02
CA ALA A 93 2.74 2.21 3.18
C ALA A 93 4.08 1.49 3.23
N LYS A 94 5.08 2.06 2.57
CA LYS A 94 6.47 1.69 2.75
C LYS A 94 7.04 2.49 3.92
N VAL A 95 7.70 1.79 4.83
CA VAL A 95 8.32 2.36 6.02
C VAL A 95 9.66 2.98 5.65
N ASP A 96 9.87 4.24 6.04
CA ASP A 96 11.13 4.94 5.83
C ASP A 96 12.02 4.92 7.07
N GLU A 97 11.45 5.19 8.25
CA GLU A 97 12.15 5.22 9.54
C GLU A 97 11.18 4.85 10.67
N VAL A 98 11.66 4.10 11.66
CA VAL A 98 10.93 3.79 12.89
C VAL A 98 11.67 4.33 14.11
N GLN A 99 10.98 5.09 14.95
CA GLN A 99 11.47 5.52 16.24
C GLN A 99 10.59 4.98 17.37
N SER A 100 11.17 4.21 18.30
CA SER A 100 10.47 3.76 19.50
C SER A 100 10.51 4.82 20.61
N MET A 101 9.34 5.13 21.19
CA MET A 101 9.17 6.10 22.28
C MET A 101 8.13 5.61 23.29
N LEU A 102 8.58 5.30 24.51
CA LEU A 102 7.70 4.96 25.65
C LEU A 102 6.66 3.86 25.35
N GLY A 103 7.02 2.86 24.54
CA GLY A 103 6.12 1.77 24.17
C GLY A 103 5.25 2.05 22.93
N SER A 104 5.50 3.15 22.23
CA SER A 104 4.89 3.43 20.92
C SER A 104 5.93 3.59 19.83
N PHE A 105 5.48 3.48 18.59
CA PHE A 105 6.33 3.60 17.41
C PHE A 105 5.89 4.79 16.56
N ILE A 106 6.82 5.70 16.32
CA ILE A 106 6.68 6.82 15.39
C ILE A 106 7.29 6.39 14.06
N ILE A 107 6.48 6.37 13.00
CA ILE A 107 6.81 5.75 11.72
C ILE A 107 6.70 6.81 10.63
N THR A 108 7.80 7.11 9.95
CA THR A 108 7.73 7.89 8.70
C THR A 108 7.54 6.94 7.52
N TYR A 109 6.82 7.40 6.50
CA TYR A 109 6.34 6.50 5.45
C TYR A 109 6.06 7.20 4.11
N GLU A 110 5.96 6.37 3.08
CA GLU A 110 5.45 6.71 1.75
C GLU A 110 4.28 5.77 1.39
N ILE A 111 3.15 6.31 0.94
CA ILE A 111 2.02 5.49 0.46
C ILE A 111 2.40 4.85 -0.88
N VAL A 112 2.14 3.56 -1.03
CA VAL A 112 2.41 2.78 -2.23
C VAL A 112 1.08 2.50 -2.93
N GLU A 113 0.88 3.06 -4.12
CA GLU A 113 -0.32 2.85 -4.96
C GLU A 113 -0.47 1.41 -5.49
#